data_AF-A0A3L7X5T7-F1
#
_entry.id   AF-A0A3L7X5T7-F1
#
_cell.length_a   1.000
_cell.length_b   1.000
_cell.length_c   1.000
_cell.angle_alpha   90.00
_cell.angle_beta   90.00
_cell.angle_gamma   90.00
#
_symmetry.space_group_name_H-M   'P 1'
#
loop_
_entity.id
_entity.type
_entity.pdbx_description
1 polymer ?
#
loop_
_entity_poly.entity_id
_entity_poly.type
_entity_poly.pdbx_seq_one_letter_code
_entity_poly.pdbx_strand_id
1 'polypeptide(L)' 'MRNILVSVAWPYANADIHVGNLTGAYLPADIF' A
#
# COMPACT_ATOMS: atom_id res chain seq x y z
N MET A 1 -7.21 5.51 23.92
CA MET A 1 -7.21 5.27 22.46
C MET A 1 -5.81 5.54 21.94
N ARG A 2 -5.28 4.67 21.08
CA ARG A 2 -3.94 4.82 20.50
C ARG A 2 -4.09 5.06 19.01
N ASN A 3 -3.48 6.12 18.50
CA ASN A 3 -3.42 6.38 17.07
C ASN A 3 -2.23 5.61 16.50
N ILE A 4 -2.46 4.90 15.39
CA ILE A 4 -1.43 4.14 14.67
C ILE A 4 -1.42 4.69 13.25
N LEU A 5 -0.23 5.11 12.79
CA LEU A 5 -0.02 5.52 11.41
C LEU A 5 0.34 4.29 10.57
N VAL A 6 -0.42 4.08 9.51
CA VAL A 6 -0.19 3.04 8.51
C VAL A 6 0.10 3.75 7.20
N SER A 7 1.22 3.39 6.57
CA SER A 7 1.66 4.01 5.32
C SER A 7 2.22 2.95 4.38
N VAL A 8 1.97 3.14 3.08
CA VAL A 8 2.46 2.27 2.00
C VAL A 8 3.42 3.03 1.10
N ALA A 9 4.25 2.28 0.38
CA ALA A 9 5.03 2.86 -0.71
C ALA A 9 4.08 3.45 -1.76
N TRP A 10 4.35 4.69 -2.18
CA TRP A 10 3.58 5.31 -3.26
C TRP A 10 3.90 4.63 -4.60
N PRO A 11 2.89 4.46 -5.47
CA PRO A 11 3.17 3.99 -6.81
C PRO A 11 3.97 5.06 -7.54
N TYR A 12 4.90 4.62 -8.40
CA TYR A 12 5.55 5.56 -9.29
C TYR A 12 4.50 6.15 -10.24
N ALA A 13 4.43 7.49 -10.33
CA ALA A 13 3.31 8.19 -10.96
C ALA A 13 3.09 7.86 -12.44
N ASN A 14 4.14 7.43 -13.16
CA ASN A 14 4.09 7.15 -14.59
C ASN A 14 4.11 5.65 -14.91
N ALA A 15 3.72 4.79 -13.97
CA ALA A 15 3.64 3.36 -14.18
C ALA A 15 2.31 2.80 -13.66
N ASP A 16 1.78 1.80 -14.37
CA ASP A 16 0.58 1.10 -13.93
C ASP A 16 0.84 0.21 -12.71
N ILE A 17 -0.14 0.11 -11.83
CA ILE A 17 -0.13 -0.81 -10.71
C ILE A 17 -0.43 -2.22 -11.24
N HIS A 18 0.50 -3.15 -11.06
CA HIS A 18 0.27 -4.56 -11.34
C HIS A 18 -0.03 -5.35 -10.05
N VAL A 19 -0.47 -6.60 -10.20
CA VAL A 19 -0.91 -7.44 -9.06
C VAL A 19 0.14 -7.55 -7.94
N GLY A 20 1.43 -7.51 -8.28
CA GLY A 20 2.52 -7.57 -7.30
C GLY A 20 2.61 -6.31 -6.42
N ASN A 21 2.32 -5.13 -6.95
CA ASN A 21 2.24 -3.92 -6.13
C ASN A 21 1.04 -3.99 -5.17
N LEU A 22 -0.10 -4.48 -5.67
CA LEU A 22 -1.32 -4.65 -4.87
C LEU A 22 -1.11 -5.63 -3.74
N THR A 23 -0.65 -6.84 -4.02
CA THR A 23 -0.44 -7.87 -3.01
C THR A 23 0.75 -7.58 -2.09
N GLY A 24 1.76 -6.85 -2.57
CA GLY A 24 2.98 -6.56 -1.83
C GLY A 24 2.92 -5.33 -0.92
N ALA A 25 2.16 -4.29 -1.29
CA ALA A 25 2.14 -3.02 -0.57
C ALA A 25 0.73 -2.59 -0.11
N TYR A 26 -0.26 -2.60 -1.01
CA TYR A 26 -1.57 -1.99 -0.74
C TYR A 26 -2.50 -2.90 0.07
N LEU A 27 -2.67 -4.16 -0.37
CA LEU A 27 -3.58 -5.11 0.27
C LEU A 27 -3.18 -5.42 1.73
N PRO A 28 -1.89 -5.63 2.08
CA PRO A 28 -1.51 -5.86 3.47
C PRO A 28 -1.79 -4.66 4.38
N ALA A 29 -1.63 -3.44 3.88
CA ALA A 29 -1.87 -2.22 4.65
C ALA A 29 -3.35 -1.89 4.79
N ASP A 30 -4.20 -2.30 3.84
CA ASP A 30 -5.65 -2.20 3.94
C ASP A 30 -6.25 -3.22 4.93
N ILE A 31 -5.60 -4.39 5.06
CA ILE A 31 -5.98 -5.43 6.04
C ILE A 31 -5.60 -5.02 7.48
N PHE A 32 -4.56 -4.20 7.66
CA PHE A 32 -4.04 -3.76 8.96
C PHE A 32 -4.94 -2.70 9.62
#